data_AF-A0A1Y6BIG6-F1
#
_entry.id   AF-A0A1Y6BIG6-F1
#
_cell.length_a   1.000
_cell.length_b   1.000
_cell.length_c   1.000
_cell.angle_alpha   90.00
_cell.angle_beta   90.00
_cell.angle_gamma   90.00
#
_symmetry.space_group_name_H-M   'P 1'
#
loop_
_entity.id
_entity.type
_entity.pdbx_description
1 polymer ?
#
loop_
_entity_poly.entity_id
_entity_poly.type
_entity_poly.pdbx_seq_one_letter_code
_entity_poly.pdbx_strand_id
1 'polypeptide(L)'
;MSRSKFAVLLVAFGIISPLNALAACDCGSTNSASPCTGSDINVSVTSSSKTITINWGFNSGGEDAYCGQFANGDYWVAPKAGKSLVISQISKSGGYGGDISADINPTTENHGLLDGSNGYGGYKSSEDITGNLPLTITSGGHMLPVRFNAGTDINSAASIVAAVQKSETDTDFCGTKQILGECAEVYNVLTVLSAVPPENGSMMLRPNMSGSSKDLVSLDDLELQKIPSFNAFNGYSSDQAANAVKRWNHHTEVFSLCTLEGKYFSEGGRAYRAHFVSANYAAGVAQSWYNDMASLMSGENSAQEQQKILAAMLSYGLDIYKAVYNDEGENYHYYCSGAGQFLGKFMPPAFLAALSSNSTYRETLKKETERVVGTGYGPNEIEQVKEGPDGRLVWGDGAAGLLNPQDVKRYWTELFKGQCYDGASGGCNSNVGKKTTRDPYGYIDGPPARPGSSYASVVLGPQKSMVAMMFAMPEICEAINSQNLIKYVLRVVRHGVWTQGDKCAPPDPRESSDCDVWENGENCKYYRVTWGPKPDDLHQCIENGPGQNGRYPQLDGAELGVGYKSTQIERAWDEVVGNKNTCPLANRPTAPAEVKVKEGA
;
A
#
# COMPACT_ATOMS: atom_id res chain seq x y z
N MET A 1 -28.05 -47.64 -60.71
CA MET A 1 -28.17 -48.12 -59.31
C MET A 1 -28.06 -46.92 -58.39
N SER A 2 -29.01 -46.78 -57.47
CA SER A 2 -29.32 -45.57 -56.71
C SER A 2 -28.73 -45.55 -55.30
N ARG A 3 -28.78 -44.34 -54.69
CA ARG A 3 -28.70 -43.99 -53.25
C ARG A 3 -27.26 -43.82 -52.72
N SER A 4 -26.91 -42.81 -51.91
CA SER A 4 -27.70 -42.00 -50.97
C SER A 4 -27.21 -40.56 -50.87
N LYS A 5 -28.15 -39.61 -50.76
CA LYS A 5 -27.94 -38.24 -50.29
C LYS A 5 -28.19 -38.20 -48.78
N PHE A 6 -27.26 -37.64 -48.00
CA PHE A 6 -27.51 -37.20 -46.62
C PHE A 6 -27.61 -35.68 -46.65
N ALA A 7 -28.81 -35.15 -46.48
CA ALA A 7 -29.06 -33.74 -46.25
C ALA A 7 -29.04 -33.51 -44.73
N VAL A 8 -28.09 -32.70 -44.25
CA VAL A 8 -28.05 -32.22 -42.87
C VAL A 8 -28.91 -30.96 -42.81
N LEU A 9 -30.04 -31.07 -42.14
CA LEU A 9 -30.97 -29.98 -41.83
C LEU A 9 -30.42 -29.23 -40.60
N LEU A 10 -29.85 -28.04 -40.80
CA LEU A 10 -29.43 -27.14 -39.74
C LEU A 10 -30.67 -26.38 -39.24
N VAL A 11 -31.24 -26.82 -38.12
CA VAL A 11 -32.31 -26.11 -37.41
C VAL A 11 -31.65 -25.07 -36.51
N ALA A 12 -31.74 -23.80 -36.90
CA ALA A 12 -31.36 -22.67 -36.07
C ALA A 12 -32.41 -22.49 -34.96
N PHE A 13 -32.16 -23.06 -33.79
CA PHE A 13 -32.86 -22.65 -32.56
C PHE A 13 -32.26 -21.32 -32.10
N GLY A 14 -32.96 -20.22 -32.40
CA GLY A 14 -32.70 -18.93 -31.78
C GLY A 14 -33.03 -19.01 -30.29
N ILE A 15 -32.00 -19.24 -29.47
CA ILE A 15 -32.07 -19.01 -28.04
C ILE A 15 -32.09 -17.49 -27.86
N ILE A 16 -33.29 -16.92 -27.74
CA ILE A 16 -33.47 -15.55 -27.27
C ILE A 16 -33.16 -15.60 -25.77
N SER A 17 -31.89 -15.40 -25.42
CA SER A 17 -31.51 -15.11 -24.04
C SER A 17 -32.27 -13.86 -23.60
N PRO A 18 -32.89 -13.84 -22.40
CA PRO A 18 -33.51 -12.62 -21.89
C PRO A 18 -32.43 -11.53 -21.86
N LEU A 19 -32.68 -10.44 -22.58
CA LEU A 19 -31.93 -9.20 -22.46
C LEU A 19 -32.12 -8.73 -21.02
N ASN A 20 -31.20 -9.11 -20.13
CA ASN A 20 -31.06 -8.46 -18.85
C ASN A 20 -30.89 -6.97 -19.16
N ALA A 21 -31.83 -6.15 -18.74
CA ALA A 21 -31.71 -4.71 -18.85
C ALA A 21 -30.42 -4.34 -18.13
N LEU A 22 -29.39 -4.00 -18.90
CA LEU A 22 -28.14 -3.48 -18.35
C LEU A 22 -28.48 -2.27 -17.48
N ALA A 23 -27.83 -2.16 -16.33
CA ALA A 23 -28.00 -1.00 -15.47
C ALA A 23 -27.75 0.27 -16.30
N ALA A 24 -28.53 1.33 -16.09
CA ALA A 24 -28.55 2.49 -16.97
C ALA A 24 -27.16 3.09 -17.22
N CYS A 25 -26.28 3.06 -16.21
CA CYS A 25 -24.89 3.52 -16.25
C CYS A 25 -23.83 2.45 -16.60
N ASP A 26 -24.25 1.20 -16.85
CA ASP A 26 -23.43 0.09 -17.33
C ASP A 26 -24.00 -0.47 -18.63
N CYS A 27 -24.41 0.43 -19.53
CA CYS A 27 -25.03 0.08 -20.81
C CYS A 27 -24.02 -0.50 -21.84
N GLY A 28 -22.75 -0.66 -21.45
CA GLY A 28 -21.68 -1.19 -22.30
C GLY A 28 -21.15 -0.21 -23.35
N SER A 29 -21.57 1.07 -23.34
CA SER A 29 -21.05 2.05 -24.31
C SER A 29 -19.59 2.40 -24.03
N THR A 30 -18.78 2.31 -25.07
CA THR A 30 -17.41 2.87 -25.13
C THR A 30 -17.34 4.10 -26.04
N ASN A 31 -18.47 4.52 -26.62
CA ASN A 31 -18.51 5.67 -27.53
C ASN A 31 -18.86 6.95 -26.74
N SER A 32 -17.91 7.88 -26.62
CA SER A 32 -18.09 9.16 -25.92
C SER A 32 -19.17 10.07 -26.55
N ALA A 33 -19.52 9.85 -27.82
CA ALA A 33 -20.63 10.56 -28.47
C ALA A 33 -22.02 9.99 -28.10
N SER A 34 -22.05 8.77 -27.55
CA SER A 34 -23.26 8.06 -27.11
C SER A 34 -23.04 7.43 -25.73
N PRO A 35 -22.72 8.23 -24.69
CA PRO A 35 -22.48 7.72 -23.35
C PRO A 35 -23.75 7.09 -22.76
N CYS A 36 -23.58 6.26 -21.74
CA CYS A 36 -24.71 5.80 -20.95
C CYS A 36 -25.36 6.99 -20.20
N THR A 37 -26.65 6.87 -19.88
CA THR A 37 -27.38 7.88 -19.09
C THR A 37 -28.16 7.22 -17.98
N GLY A 38 -28.18 7.84 -16.80
CA GLY A 38 -28.96 7.35 -15.67
C GLY A 38 -29.06 8.36 -14.53
N SER A 39 -29.76 7.96 -13.48
CA SER A 39 -29.97 8.78 -12.26
C SER A 39 -29.46 8.10 -10.98
N ASP A 40 -29.04 6.85 -11.07
CA ASP A 40 -28.64 6.06 -9.93
C ASP A 40 -27.61 4.97 -10.30
N ILE A 41 -26.76 4.63 -9.33
CA ILE A 41 -25.76 3.57 -9.42
C ILE A 41 -25.76 2.81 -8.10
N ASN A 42 -25.69 1.48 -8.16
CA ASN A 42 -25.58 0.62 -6.99
C ASN A 42 -24.30 -0.20 -7.07
N VAL A 43 -23.37 0.03 -6.15
CA VAL A 43 -22.07 -0.66 -6.11
C VAL A 43 -22.07 -1.65 -4.97
N SER A 44 -22.01 -2.95 -5.30
CA SER A 44 -22.04 -4.02 -4.31
C SER A 44 -20.66 -4.62 -4.08
N VAL A 45 -20.24 -4.65 -2.83
CA VAL A 45 -19.03 -5.32 -2.37
C VAL A 45 -19.44 -6.54 -1.56
N THR A 46 -19.05 -7.72 -2.02
CA THR A 46 -19.43 -9.00 -1.41
C THR A 46 -18.22 -9.69 -0.79
N SER A 47 -18.32 -10.08 0.48
CA SER A 47 -17.39 -10.98 1.17
C SER A 47 -17.94 -12.41 1.14
N SER A 48 -17.29 -13.35 1.83
CA SER A 48 -17.77 -14.74 1.92
C SER A 48 -19.12 -14.89 2.63
N SER A 49 -19.55 -13.89 3.41
CA SER A 49 -20.74 -14.00 4.28
C SER A 49 -21.77 -12.89 4.10
N LYS A 50 -21.41 -11.75 3.48
CA LYS A 50 -22.25 -10.55 3.40
C LYS A 50 -22.01 -9.77 2.11
N THR A 51 -22.98 -8.93 1.76
CA THR A 51 -22.86 -7.91 0.70
C THR A 51 -23.22 -6.56 1.28
N ILE A 52 -22.36 -5.57 1.06
CA ILE A 52 -22.60 -4.14 1.31
C ILE A 52 -22.85 -3.50 -0.04
N THR A 53 -23.96 -2.78 -0.19
CA THR A 53 -24.29 -2.03 -1.40
C THR A 53 -24.32 -0.55 -1.10
N ILE A 54 -23.47 0.22 -1.78
CA ILE A 54 -23.45 1.69 -1.73
C ILE A 54 -24.30 2.20 -2.91
N ASN A 55 -25.31 2.98 -2.60
CA ASN A 55 -26.31 3.49 -3.54
C ASN A 55 -26.06 4.99 -3.73
N TRP A 56 -25.87 5.38 -4.98
CA TRP A 56 -25.67 6.75 -5.42
C TRP A 56 -26.89 7.22 -6.17
N GLY A 57 -27.42 8.39 -5.84
CA GLY A 57 -28.43 9.09 -6.62
C GLY A 57 -27.86 10.41 -7.14
N PHE A 58 -28.11 10.70 -8.41
CA PHE A 58 -27.65 11.92 -9.07
C PHE A 58 -28.57 12.33 -10.23
N ASN A 59 -28.46 13.58 -10.66
CA ASN A 59 -29.16 14.07 -11.86
C ASN A 59 -28.42 15.27 -12.47
N SER A 60 -28.75 15.57 -13.71
CA SER A 60 -28.24 16.70 -14.48
C SER A 60 -29.35 17.74 -14.67
N GLY A 61 -29.58 18.58 -13.65
CA GLY A 61 -30.63 19.61 -13.69
C GLY A 61 -32.04 19.02 -13.79
N GLY A 62 -32.30 17.93 -13.06
CA GLY A 62 -33.58 17.21 -13.04
C GLY A 62 -33.73 16.12 -14.11
N GLU A 63 -32.74 15.93 -14.98
CA GLU A 63 -32.71 14.88 -16.01
C GLU A 63 -31.65 13.82 -15.67
N ASP A 64 -31.67 12.68 -16.37
CA ASP A 64 -30.56 11.71 -16.30
C ASP A 64 -29.23 12.38 -16.62
N ALA A 65 -28.19 12.05 -15.85
CA ALA A 65 -26.82 12.49 -16.12
C ALA A 65 -26.14 11.53 -17.10
N TYR A 66 -25.03 11.96 -17.70
CA TYR A 66 -24.13 11.02 -18.37
C TYR A 66 -23.36 10.23 -17.32
N CYS A 67 -23.13 8.95 -17.60
CA CYS A 67 -22.40 8.07 -16.71
C CYS A 67 -21.71 6.94 -17.46
N GLY A 68 -20.75 6.31 -16.79
CA GLY A 68 -20.00 5.17 -17.29
C GLY A 68 -19.00 4.66 -16.25
N GLN A 69 -18.05 3.84 -16.70
CA GLN A 69 -17.01 3.27 -15.87
C GLN A 69 -15.62 3.58 -16.40
N PHE A 70 -14.67 3.73 -15.48
CA PHE A 70 -13.24 3.72 -15.78
C PHE A 70 -12.74 2.30 -16.10
N ALA A 71 -11.48 2.18 -16.54
CA ALA A 71 -10.87 0.90 -16.86
C ALA A 71 -10.86 -0.10 -15.68
N ASN A 72 -10.87 0.39 -14.43
CA ASN A 72 -10.95 -0.43 -13.23
C ASN A 72 -12.39 -0.80 -12.83
N GLY A 73 -13.41 -0.24 -13.47
CA GLY A 73 -14.82 -0.44 -13.15
C GLY A 73 -15.40 0.57 -12.15
N ASP A 74 -14.61 1.52 -11.63
CA ASP A 74 -15.16 2.62 -10.82
C ASP A 74 -16.02 3.53 -11.70
N TYR A 75 -17.08 4.10 -11.12
CA TYR A 75 -18.03 4.90 -11.87
C TYR A 75 -17.63 6.37 -11.98
N TRP A 76 -18.02 6.97 -13.10
CA TRP A 76 -18.04 8.42 -13.27
C TRP A 76 -19.42 8.91 -13.70
N VAL A 77 -19.68 10.19 -13.41
CA VAL A 77 -20.87 10.92 -13.82
C VAL A 77 -20.48 12.30 -14.35
N ALA A 78 -21.23 12.81 -15.34
CA ALA A 78 -21.03 14.13 -15.91
C ALA A 78 -22.37 14.79 -16.23
N PRO A 79 -22.48 16.14 -16.12
CA PRO A 79 -23.70 16.84 -16.48
C PRO A 79 -23.93 16.82 -18.00
N LYS A 80 -25.19 16.95 -18.41
CA LYS A 80 -25.53 17.33 -19.79
C LYS A 80 -25.07 18.75 -20.07
N ALA A 81 -24.85 19.06 -21.34
CA ALA A 81 -24.44 20.39 -21.79
C ALA A 81 -25.36 21.50 -21.23
N GLY A 82 -24.76 22.47 -20.55
CA GLY A 82 -25.49 23.62 -19.97
C GLY A 82 -26.29 23.32 -18.70
N LYS A 83 -26.13 22.15 -18.09
CA LYS A 83 -26.80 21.75 -16.84
C LYS A 83 -25.80 21.61 -15.70
N SER A 84 -26.30 21.67 -14.46
CA SER A 84 -25.51 21.36 -13.27
C SER A 84 -25.71 19.91 -12.86
N LEU A 85 -24.64 19.27 -12.35
CA LEU A 85 -24.75 17.96 -11.72
C LEU A 85 -25.16 18.11 -10.26
N VAL A 86 -26.15 17.34 -9.83
CA VAL A 86 -26.64 17.28 -8.45
C VAL A 86 -26.48 15.86 -7.93
N ILE A 87 -25.80 15.69 -6.81
CA ILE A 87 -25.81 14.44 -6.03
C ILE A 87 -27.03 14.51 -5.11
N SER A 88 -28.01 13.65 -5.36
CA SER A 88 -29.29 13.67 -4.63
C SER A 88 -29.32 12.72 -3.44
N GLN A 89 -28.54 11.64 -3.50
CA GLN A 89 -28.56 10.62 -2.45
C GLN A 89 -27.22 9.89 -2.38
N ILE A 90 -26.80 9.59 -1.15
CA ILE A 90 -25.75 8.63 -0.84
C ILE A 90 -26.30 7.79 0.31
N SER A 91 -26.43 6.48 0.11
CA SER A 91 -26.93 5.58 1.16
C SER A 91 -26.28 4.21 1.05
N LYS A 92 -26.37 3.42 2.12
CA LYS A 92 -25.98 2.01 2.09
C LYS A 92 -27.19 1.08 2.26
N SER A 93 -27.06 -0.14 1.78
CA SER A 93 -27.96 -1.26 2.08
C SER A 93 -27.14 -2.55 2.23
N GLY A 94 -27.71 -3.54 2.93
CA GLY A 94 -26.99 -4.76 3.29
C GLY A 94 -25.88 -4.54 4.33
N GLY A 95 -24.97 -5.50 4.44
CA GLY A 95 -23.82 -5.44 5.33
C GLY A 95 -24.15 -5.61 6.81
N TYR A 96 -23.26 -5.03 7.64
CA TYR A 96 -23.42 -4.88 9.08
C TYR A 96 -23.95 -3.48 9.43
N GLY A 97 -24.25 -3.23 10.71
CA GLY A 97 -24.95 -2.04 11.19
C GLY A 97 -24.27 -0.68 10.93
N GLY A 98 -22.97 -0.61 10.62
CA GLY A 98 -22.21 0.65 10.68
C GLY A 98 -22.57 1.67 9.60
N ASP A 99 -22.53 2.95 9.97
CA ASP A 99 -23.07 4.05 9.17
C ASP A 99 -22.27 4.36 7.91
N ILE A 100 -22.87 5.13 7.00
CA ILE A 100 -22.20 5.65 5.79
C ILE A 100 -21.97 7.14 5.95
N SER A 101 -20.79 7.59 5.55
CA SER A 101 -20.37 8.98 5.45
C SER A 101 -19.74 9.20 4.08
N ALA A 102 -19.68 10.45 3.63
CA ALA A 102 -19.06 10.77 2.35
C ALA A 102 -18.43 12.16 2.35
N ASP A 103 -17.37 12.31 1.59
CA ASP A 103 -16.63 13.57 1.46
C ASP A 103 -16.14 13.77 0.02
N ILE A 104 -15.98 15.03 -0.38
CA ILE A 104 -15.52 15.46 -1.70
C ILE A 104 -14.04 15.85 -1.62
N ASN A 105 -13.20 15.13 -2.34
CA ASN A 105 -11.75 15.32 -2.37
C ASN A 105 -11.10 15.30 -0.97
N PRO A 106 -11.38 14.28 -0.14
CA PRO A 106 -10.91 14.24 1.24
C PRO A 106 -9.38 14.23 1.33
N THR A 107 -8.85 14.72 2.45
CA THR A 107 -7.41 14.71 2.78
C THR A 107 -7.18 14.00 4.11
N THR A 108 -5.93 13.67 4.44
CA THR A 108 -5.59 13.01 5.72
C THR A 108 -5.95 13.89 6.92
N GLU A 109 -5.74 15.20 6.80
CA GLU A 109 -5.92 16.18 7.88
C GLU A 109 -7.33 16.73 7.98
N ASN A 110 -8.10 16.60 6.91
CA ASN A 110 -9.43 17.12 6.82
C ASN A 110 -10.30 16.18 5.99
N HIS A 111 -11.16 15.42 6.67
CA HIS A 111 -12.15 14.59 6.00
C HIS A 111 -13.46 14.41 6.77
N GLY A 112 -14.54 14.17 6.04
CA GLY A 112 -15.89 13.87 6.56
C GLY A 112 -16.16 12.37 6.80
N LEU A 113 -15.15 11.52 6.61
CA LEU A 113 -15.32 10.06 6.64
C LEU A 113 -15.33 9.48 8.05
N LEU A 114 -16.20 8.49 8.28
CA LEU A 114 -16.57 7.86 9.56
C LEU A 114 -17.32 8.82 10.49
N ASP A 115 -17.59 8.44 11.74
CA ASP A 115 -18.39 9.26 12.67
C ASP A 115 -17.58 10.23 13.55
N GLY A 116 -16.25 10.07 13.62
CA GLY A 116 -15.36 10.88 14.44
C GLY A 116 -15.61 10.81 15.95
N SER A 117 -16.32 9.79 16.42
CA SER A 117 -16.81 9.67 17.79
C SER A 117 -15.71 9.57 18.86
N ASN A 118 -14.49 9.13 18.51
CA ASN A 118 -13.33 9.17 19.42
C ASN A 118 -12.30 10.24 19.04
N GLY A 119 -12.59 11.09 18.06
CA GLY A 119 -11.68 12.14 17.61
C GLY A 119 -10.39 11.59 17.04
N TYR A 120 -10.42 10.40 16.43
CA TYR A 120 -9.26 9.82 15.78
C TYR A 120 -9.09 10.35 14.36
N GLY A 121 -7.85 10.65 13.97
CA GLY A 121 -7.53 11.11 12.61
C GLY A 121 -7.85 12.57 12.32
N GLY A 122 -8.23 12.84 11.07
CA GLY A 122 -8.54 14.16 10.53
C GLY A 122 -10.03 14.45 10.39
N TYR A 123 -10.90 13.76 11.16
CA TYR A 123 -12.35 13.91 11.02
C TYR A 123 -12.82 15.33 11.28
N LYS A 124 -13.65 15.86 10.38
CA LYS A 124 -14.41 17.09 10.55
C LYS A 124 -15.83 16.91 10.00
N SER A 125 -16.82 17.04 10.88
CA SER A 125 -18.22 16.86 10.53
C SER A 125 -18.74 17.83 9.46
N SER A 126 -18.08 18.99 9.27
CA SER A 126 -18.43 19.94 8.20
C SER A 126 -18.10 19.44 6.80
N GLU A 127 -17.20 18.47 6.68
CA GLU A 127 -16.80 17.86 5.41
C GLU A 127 -17.70 16.67 5.05
N ASP A 128 -18.48 16.12 5.99
CA ASP A 128 -19.44 15.06 5.69
C ASP A 128 -20.63 15.64 4.91
N ILE A 129 -20.71 15.29 3.63
CA ILE A 129 -21.74 15.82 2.74
C ILE A 129 -23.07 15.09 2.85
N THR A 130 -23.15 13.93 3.53
CA THR A 130 -24.38 13.11 3.56
C THR A 130 -25.56 13.85 4.18
N GLY A 131 -25.32 14.69 5.19
CA GLY A 131 -26.33 15.54 5.82
C GLY A 131 -26.76 16.75 5.00
N ASN A 132 -26.07 17.06 3.90
CA ASN A 132 -26.26 18.26 3.08
C ASN A 132 -26.86 17.95 1.69
N LEU A 133 -27.30 16.72 1.44
CA LEU A 133 -27.90 16.33 0.16
C LEU A 133 -29.36 16.83 0.03
N PRO A 134 -29.82 17.23 -1.17
CA PRO A 134 -29.11 17.20 -2.45
C PRO A 134 -28.06 18.33 -2.59
N LEU A 135 -26.90 18.00 -3.15
CA LEU A 135 -25.76 18.91 -3.32
C LEU A 135 -25.43 19.15 -4.80
N THR A 136 -25.33 20.41 -5.21
CA THR A 136 -24.91 20.78 -6.58
C THR A 136 -23.39 20.87 -6.68
N ILE A 137 -22.78 20.07 -7.56
CA ILE A 137 -21.34 20.04 -7.79
C ILE A 137 -20.98 21.05 -8.89
N THR A 138 -19.96 21.88 -8.64
CA THR A 138 -19.59 23.00 -9.51
C THR A 138 -18.07 23.10 -9.67
N SER A 139 -17.62 23.59 -10.83
CA SER A 139 -16.20 23.72 -11.19
C SER A 139 -15.41 24.73 -10.32
N GLY A 140 -16.08 25.71 -9.72
CA GLY A 140 -15.46 26.70 -8.84
C GLY A 140 -15.68 26.47 -7.35
N GLY A 141 -16.44 25.45 -6.96
CA GLY A 141 -16.75 25.16 -5.56
C GLY A 141 -16.19 23.83 -5.08
N HIS A 142 -16.39 22.77 -5.87
CA HIS A 142 -16.16 21.39 -5.42
C HIS A 142 -15.16 20.63 -6.29
N MET A 143 -15.06 20.98 -7.57
CA MET A 143 -14.18 20.29 -8.51
C MET A 143 -12.81 20.95 -8.53
N LEU A 144 -11.78 20.13 -8.64
CA LEU A 144 -10.39 20.55 -8.73
C LEU A 144 -9.94 20.57 -10.19
N PRO A 145 -8.90 21.36 -10.53
CA PRO A 145 -8.33 21.38 -11.86
C PRO A 145 -7.84 19.99 -12.29
N VAL A 146 -8.08 19.65 -13.55
CA VAL A 146 -7.56 18.43 -14.16
C VAL A 146 -6.17 18.67 -14.76
N ARG A 147 -5.24 17.77 -14.47
CA ARG A 147 -3.92 17.64 -15.09
C ARG A 147 -3.91 16.42 -16.02
N PHE A 148 -3.03 16.47 -17.02
CA PHE A 148 -2.94 15.44 -18.07
C PHE A 148 -4.29 15.22 -18.74
N ASN A 149 -4.86 16.31 -19.26
CA ASN A 149 -6.14 16.26 -19.94
C ASN A 149 -5.92 15.70 -21.36
N ALA A 150 -5.86 14.38 -21.53
CA ALA A 150 -5.61 13.61 -22.77
C ALA A 150 -6.36 14.06 -24.05
N GLY A 151 -6.17 15.31 -24.48
CA GLY A 151 -6.91 15.97 -25.55
C GLY A 151 -8.41 16.20 -25.28
N THR A 152 -8.86 16.19 -24.03
CA THR A 152 -10.31 16.19 -23.68
C THR A 152 -10.83 17.58 -23.32
N ASP A 153 -12.15 17.75 -23.27
CA ASP A 153 -12.79 18.97 -22.77
C ASP A 153 -12.96 18.97 -21.23
N ILE A 154 -12.38 17.98 -20.53
CA ILE A 154 -12.48 17.88 -19.08
C ILE A 154 -11.42 18.77 -18.43
N ASN A 155 -11.85 19.91 -17.89
CA ASN A 155 -10.96 20.86 -17.22
C ASN A 155 -11.02 20.77 -15.69
N SER A 156 -12.01 20.08 -15.14
CA SER A 156 -12.18 19.93 -13.71
C SER A 156 -12.85 18.59 -13.37
N ALA A 157 -12.53 18.05 -12.18
CA ALA A 157 -13.11 16.82 -11.68
C ALA A 157 -13.17 16.83 -10.14
N ALA A 158 -14.08 16.05 -9.56
CA ALA A 158 -14.15 15.80 -8.13
C ALA A 158 -14.23 14.29 -7.88
N SER A 159 -13.67 13.83 -6.77
CA SER A 159 -13.81 12.45 -6.29
C SER A 159 -14.63 12.48 -5.01
N ILE A 160 -15.82 11.88 -5.05
CA ILE A 160 -16.66 11.72 -3.86
C ILE A 160 -16.35 10.34 -3.28
N VAL A 161 -15.76 10.32 -2.09
CA VAL A 161 -15.39 9.10 -1.39
C VAL A 161 -16.47 8.80 -0.36
N ALA A 162 -17.15 7.67 -0.51
CA ALA A 162 -18.04 7.14 0.52
C ALA A 162 -17.29 6.10 1.34
N ALA A 163 -17.46 6.15 2.66
CA ALA A 163 -16.92 5.19 3.61
C ALA A 163 -18.06 4.59 4.43
N VAL A 164 -18.11 3.26 4.50
CA VAL A 164 -18.98 2.55 5.45
C VAL A 164 -18.16 2.20 6.67
N GLN A 165 -18.63 2.63 7.84
CA GLN A 165 -18.01 2.32 9.11
C GLN A 165 -18.25 0.85 9.48
N LYS A 166 -17.25 0.24 10.12
CA LYS A 166 -17.32 -1.12 10.62
C LYS A 166 -18.20 -1.16 11.86
N SER A 167 -19.19 -2.05 11.84
CA SER A 167 -19.99 -2.35 13.02
C SER A 167 -19.23 -3.32 13.92
N GLU A 168 -18.44 -2.80 14.85
CA GLU A 168 -17.71 -3.64 15.81
C GLU A 168 -18.62 -4.34 16.83
N THR A 169 -19.89 -3.96 16.93
CA THR A 169 -20.88 -4.73 17.71
C THR A 169 -21.33 -6.00 17.01
N ASP A 170 -21.32 -5.99 15.67
CA ASP A 170 -21.74 -7.13 14.84
C ASP A 170 -20.56 -7.97 14.33
N THR A 171 -19.33 -7.45 14.50
CA THR A 171 -18.08 -8.04 13.99
C THR A 171 -17.00 -8.03 15.07
N ASP A 172 -15.78 -8.40 14.69
CA ASP A 172 -14.59 -8.32 15.53
C ASP A 172 -14.07 -6.88 15.68
N PHE A 173 -13.34 -6.62 16.76
CA PHE A 173 -12.67 -5.33 16.94
C PHE A 173 -11.57 -5.13 15.90
N CYS A 174 -11.51 -3.95 15.28
CA CYS A 174 -10.53 -3.61 14.26
C CYS A 174 -9.13 -3.31 14.82
N GLY A 175 -9.00 -3.11 16.13
CA GLY A 175 -7.70 -2.95 16.78
C GLY A 175 -7.77 -2.50 18.23
N THR A 176 -6.97 -1.48 18.55
CA THR A 176 -6.81 -0.99 19.93
C THR A 176 -7.96 -0.10 20.36
N LYS A 177 -8.09 0.16 21.66
CA LYS A 177 -9.12 1.03 22.24
C LYS A 177 -9.20 2.43 21.62
N GLN A 178 -8.09 2.93 21.08
CA GLN A 178 -7.96 4.25 20.48
C GLN A 178 -8.72 4.42 19.16
N ILE A 179 -9.10 3.32 18.49
CA ILE A 179 -9.78 3.34 17.18
C ILE A 179 -11.12 2.60 17.20
N LEU A 180 -11.59 2.17 18.38
CA LEU A 180 -12.84 1.42 18.50
C LEU A 180 -14.02 2.30 18.08
N GLY A 181 -14.78 1.87 17.10
CA GLY A 181 -15.85 2.64 16.48
C GLY A 181 -15.42 3.42 15.24
N GLU A 182 -14.14 3.71 15.03
CA GLU A 182 -13.68 4.55 13.91
C GLU A 182 -12.89 3.73 12.88
N CYS A 183 -13.45 2.60 12.49
CA CYS A 183 -12.85 1.73 11.49
C CYS A 183 -13.65 1.67 10.20
N ALA A 184 -12.97 1.71 9.08
CA ALA A 184 -13.60 1.61 7.77
C ALA A 184 -13.85 0.15 7.39
N GLU A 185 -15.08 -0.22 7.11
CA GLU A 185 -15.40 -1.54 6.57
C GLU A 185 -15.04 -1.58 5.08
N VAL A 186 -15.49 -0.58 4.32
CA VAL A 186 -15.31 -0.51 2.86
C VAL A 186 -15.42 0.93 2.36
N TYR A 187 -14.75 1.23 1.24
CA TYR A 187 -14.88 2.50 0.52
C TYR A 187 -15.52 2.31 -0.84
N ASN A 188 -16.08 3.37 -1.42
CA ASN A 188 -16.32 3.47 -2.86
C ASN A 188 -16.12 4.91 -3.32
N VAL A 189 -15.61 5.08 -4.54
CA VAL A 189 -15.36 6.40 -5.11
C VAL A 189 -16.26 6.61 -6.32
N LEU A 190 -17.02 7.70 -6.31
CA LEU A 190 -17.73 8.21 -7.48
C LEU A 190 -16.99 9.43 -8.01
N THR A 191 -16.62 9.42 -9.30
CA THR A 191 -15.95 10.58 -9.91
C THR A 191 -16.96 11.46 -10.63
N VAL A 192 -16.96 12.75 -10.32
CA VAL A 192 -17.70 13.77 -11.05
C VAL A 192 -16.76 14.44 -12.06
N LEU A 193 -17.10 14.38 -13.34
CA LEU A 193 -16.34 15.00 -14.43
C LEU A 193 -17.10 16.19 -15.00
N SER A 194 -16.37 17.19 -15.50
CA SER A 194 -17.00 18.36 -16.14
C SER A 194 -17.59 18.04 -17.52
N ALA A 195 -17.16 16.94 -18.14
CA ALA A 195 -17.62 16.45 -19.43
C ALA A 195 -17.44 14.92 -19.52
N VAL A 196 -17.98 14.30 -20.57
CA VAL A 196 -17.82 12.87 -20.85
C VAL A 196 -16.35 12.57 -21.20
N PRO A 197 -15.71 11.58 -20.57
CA PRO A 197 -14.33 11.21 -20.89
C PRO A 197 -14.21 10.50 -22.24
N PRO A 198 -13.03 10.54 -22.89
CA PRO A 198 -12.74 9.72 -24.06
C PRO A 198 -13.06 8.25 -23.81
N GLU A 199 -13.54 7.58 -24.86
CA GLU A 199 -13.91 6.16 -24.82
C GLU A 199 -14.86 5.79 -23.67
N ASN A 200 -15.69 6.77 -23.25
CA ASN A 200 -16.59 6.65 -22.10
C ASN A 200 -15.85 6.23 -20.80
N GLY A 201 -14.56 6.55 -20.68
CA GLY A 201 -13.70 6.25 -19.52
C GLY A 201 -13.04 4.87 -19.54
N SER A 202 -13.42 3.99 -20.48
CA SER A 202 -13.00 2.57 -20.49
C SER A 202 -11.49 2.34 -20.62
N MET A 203 -10.75 3.34 -21.11
CA MET A 203 -9.29 3.33 -21.26
C MET A 203 -8.58 4.28 -20.28
N MET A 204 -9.28 4.78 -19.26
CA MET A 204 -8.72 5.73 -18.29
C MET A 204 -8.65 5.12 -16.90
N LEU A 205 -7.61 5.47 -16.15
CA LEU A 205 -7.57 5.28 -14.71
C LEU A 205 -8.59 6.21 -14.04
N ARG A 206 -9.12 5.79 -12.89
CA ARG A 206 -9.89 6.71 -12.06
C ARG A 206 -8.94 7.82 -11.55
N PRO A 207 -9.32 9.11 -11.62
CA PRO A 207 -8.55 10.17 -10.99
C PRO A 207 -8.33 9.96 -9.49
N ASN A 208 -7.19 10.41 -8.99
CA ASN A 208 -6.84 10.38 -7.58
C ASN A 208 -7.96 10.93 -6.68
N MET A 209 -8.18 10.28 -5.52
CA MET A 209 -9.23 10.67 -4.57
C MET A 209 -8.93 11.98 -3.84
N SER A 210 -7.67 12.24 -3.50
CA SER A 210 -7.20 13.36 -2.68
C SER A 210 -6.21 14.26 -3.44
N GLY A 211 -5.78 15.37 -2.85
CA GLY A 211 -4.78 16.28 -3.42
C GLY A 211 -5.38 17.56 -4.01
N SER A 212 -4.53 18.43 -4.57
CA SER A 212 -4.92 19.76 -5.10
C SER A 212 -5.37 19.77 -6.56
N SER A 213 -5.17 18.66 -7.27
CA SER A 213 -5.51 18.49 -8.68
C SER A 213 -6.02 17.07 -8.93
N LYS A 214 -6.61 16.83 -10.10
CA LYS A 214 -7.00 15.50 -10.57
C LYS A 214 -6.20 15.09 -11.78
N ASP A 215 -5.57 13.93 -11.74
CA ASP A 215 -4.80 13.40 -12.87
C ASP A 215 -5.69 12.44 -13.67
N LEU A 216 -5.93 12.74 -14.95
CA LEU A 216 -6.68 11.88 -15.87
C LEU A 216 -5.69 11.09 -16.75
N VAL A 217 -5.29 9.91 -16.29
CA VAL A 217 -4.27 9.10 -16.98
C VAL A 217 -4.95 8.07 -17.89
N SER A 218 -4.63 8.09 -19.19
CA SER A 218 -5.03 7.03 -20.12
C SER A 218 -4.12 5.82 -19.95
N LEU A 219 -4.63 4.61 -20.21
CA LEU A 219 -3.81 3.41 -20.33
C LEU A 219 -2.80 3.52 -21.49
N ASP A 220 -3.08 4.33 -22.51
CA ASP A 220 -2.14 4.62 -23.60
C ASP A 220 -0.97 5.51 -23.17
N ASP A 221 -1.11 6.24 -22.07
CA ASP A 221 -0.02 7.03 -21.48
C ASP A 221 0.94 6.14 -20.65
N LEU A 222 0.67 4.84 -20.58
CA LEU A 222 1.43 3.85 -19.84
C LEU A 222 2.17 2.91 -20.79
N GLU A 223 3.43 2.64 -20.47
CA GLU A 223 4.30 1.72 -21.17
C GLU A 223 4.04 0.27 -20.72
N LEU A 224 2.84 -0.24 -20.98
CA LEU A 224 2.36 -1.55 -20.52
C LEU A 224 3.24 -2.73 -20.98
N GLN A 225 3.96 -2.57 -22.10
CA GLN A 225 4.95 -3.52 -22.59
C GLN A 225 6.12 -3.76 -21.64
N LYS A 226 6.31 -2.91 -20.62
CA LYS A 226 7.32 -3.10 -19.56
C LYS A 226 6.93 -4.15 -18.54
N ILE A 227 5.65 -4.57 -18.48
CA ILE A 227 5.23 -5.63 -17.55
C ILE A 227 5.76 -6.96 -18.10
N PRO A 228 6.73 -7.60 -17.41
CA PRO A 228 7.28 -8.88 -17.84
C PRO A 228 6.28 -10.02 -17.59
N SER A 229 6.52 -11.16 -18.23
CA SER A 229 5.83 -12.42 -17.95
C SER A 229 6.84 -13.48 -17.47
N PHE A 230 6.49 -14.20 -16.40
CA PHE A 230 7.27 -15.26 -15.78
C PHE A 230 6.43 -16.52 -15.64
N ASN A 231 7.00 -17.67 -15.99
CA ASN A 231 6.30 -18.96 -15.91
C ASN A 231 6.13 -19.43 -14.45
N ALA A 232 6.94 -18.94 -13.51
CA ALA A 232 6.81 -19.30 -12.10
C ALA A 232 5.65 -18.59 -11.37
N PHE A 233 5.07 -17.55 -11.98
CA PHE A 233 3.85 -16.92 -11.49
C PHE A 233 2.62 -17.57 -12.10
N ASN A 234 1.54 -17.62 -11.32
CA ASN A 234 0.26 -18.12 -11.76
C ASN A 234 -0.71 -16.97 -11.98
N GLY A 235 -1.51 -17.07 -13.04
CA GLY A 235 -2.69 -16.25 -13.22
C GLY A 235 -3.76 -16.53 -12.17
N TYR A 236 -4.79 -15.71 -12.22
CA TYR A 236 -5.96 -15.81 -11.38
C TYR A 236 -7.10 -16.48 -12.13
N SER A 237 -7.93 -17.23 -11.41
CA SER A 237 -9.27 -17.52 -11.88
C SER A 237 -10.08 -16.22 -11.99
N SER A 238 -11.18 -16.23 -12.74
CA SER A 238 -12.03 -15.04 -12.88
C SER A 238 -12.55 -14.51 -11.53
N ASP A 239 -12.83 -15.38 -10.56
CA ASP A 239 -13.21 -14.97 -9.21
C ASP A 239 -12.05 -14.30 -8.46
N GLN A 240 -10.82 -14.82 -8.60
CA GLN A 240 -9.64 -14.23 -7.99
C GLN A 240 -9.31 -12.87 -8.63
N ALA A 241 -9.44 -12.75 -9.96
CA ALA A 241 -9.29 -11.50 -10.68
C ALA A 241 -10.33 -10.45 -10.23
N ALA A 242 -11.60 -10.84 -10.16
CA ALA A 242 -12.67 -9.97 -9.65
C ALA A 242 -12.43 -9.55 -8.19
N ASN A 243 -11.91 -10.45 -7.34
CA ASN A 243 -11.53 -10.13 -5.97
C ASN A 243 -10.36 -9.14 -5.88
N ALA A 244 -9.37 -9.25 -6.77
CA ALA A 244 -8.25 -8.29 -6.83
C ALA A 244 -8.75 -6.90 -7.25
N VAL A 245 -9.56 -6.81 -8.31
CA VAL A 245 -10.19 -5.54 -8.75
C VAL A 245 -11.00 -4.92 -7.61
N LYS A 246 -11.89 -5.71 -7.00
CA LYS A 246 -12.71 -5.29 -5.86
C LYS A 246 -11.85 -4.79 -4.69
N ARG A 247 -10.74 -5.47 -4.39
CA ARG A 247 -9.84 -5.05 -3.30
C ARG A 247 -9.30 -3.65 -3.55
N TRP A 248 -8.73 -3.38 -4.72
CA TRP A 248 -8.05 -2.12 -4.98
C TRP A 248 -9.00 -0.95 -5.33
N ASN A 249 -10.22 -1.22 -5.79
CA ASN A 249 -11.25 -0.18 -5.96
C ASN A 249 -11.88 0.26 -4.63
N HIS A 250 -11.90 -0.62 -3.63
CA HIS A 250 -12.62 -0.40 -2.37
C HIS A 250 -11.71 -0.29 -1.14
N HIS A 251 -10.42 -0.06 -1.35
CA HIS A 251 -9.39 0.09 -0.32
C HIS A 251 -8.62 1.39 -0.54
N THR A 252 -8.24 2.07 0.54
CA THR A 252 -7.29 3.18 0.50
C THR A 252 -6.36 3.17 1.72
N GLU A 253 -5.16 3.74 1.56
CA GLU A 253 -4.22 4.03 2.65
C GLU A 253 -3.90 5.53 2.77
N VAL A 254 -4.64 6.39 2.04
CA VAL A 254 -4.42 7.85 2.06
C VAL A 254 -4.56 8.39 3.48
N PHE A 255 -5.63 8.04 4.19
CA PHE A 255 -5.93 8.55 5.52
C PHE A 255 -5.04 7.95 6.63
N SER A 256 -4.16 7.01 6.30
CA SER A 256 -3.21 6.42 7.24
C SER A 256 -1.79 6.96 7.08
N LEU A 257 -1.58 7.97 6.21
CA LEU A 257 -0.29 8.64 6.01
C LEU A 257 0.06 9.58 7.18
N CYS A 258 1.34 9.93 7.28
CA CYS A 258 1.86 10.88 8.25
C CYS A 258 1.75 12.30 7.68
N THR A 259 1.27 13.23 8.50
CA THR A 259 1.23 14.67 8.17
C THR A 259 2.62 15.31 8.22
N LEU A 260 2.76 16.52 7.65
CA LEU A 260 4.02 17.28 7.67
C LEU A 260 4.47 17.66 9.08
N GLU A 261 3.55 17.92 10.00
CA GLU A 261 3.86 18.21 11.40
C GLU A 261 4.33 16.97 12.16
N GLY A 262 4.44 15.82 11.49
CA GLY A 262 4.76 14.54 12.10
C GLY A 262 3.64 14.04 13.01
N LYS A 263 2.42 14.61 12.93
CA LYS A 263 1.26 14.02 13.59
C LYS A 263 1.02 12.68 12.92
N TYR A 264 1.06 11.67 13.78
CA TYR A 264 1.06 10.28 13.41
C TYR A 264 -0.10 9.60 14.13
N PHE A 265 -1.00 9.02 13.34
CA PHE A 265 -2.08 8.18 13.84
C PHE A 265 -1.54 6.76 13.95
N SER A 266 -1.13 6.36 15.17
CA SER A 266 -0.39 5.10 15.36
C SER A 266 -1.08 3.83 14.91
N GLU A 267 -2.39 3.89 14.83
CA GLU A 267 -3.30 2.85 14.39
C GLU A 267 -4.13 3.32 13.17
N GLY A 268 -3.78 4.44 12.54
CA GLY A 268 -4.47 4.98 11.37
C GLY A 268 -4.46 4.01 10.21
N GLY A 269 -3.38 3.23 10.08
CA GLY A 269 -3.36 2.10 9.16
C GLY A 269 -4.47 1.09 9.42
N ARG A 270 -4.84 0.81 10.68
CA ARG A 270 -5.95 -0.11 10.98
C ARG A 270 -7.31 0.58 10.91
N ALA A 271 -7.41 1.82 11.38
CA ALA A 271 -8.65 2.60 11.36
C ALA A 271 -9.18 2.75 9.94
N TYR A 272 -8.34 3.23 9.03
CA TYR A 272 -8.79 3.61 7.69
C TYR A 272 -8.68 2.52 6.63
N ARG A 273 -8.27 1.31 7.00
CA ARG A 273 -8.16 0.21 6.05
C ARG A 273 -9.50 -0.47 5.85
N ALA A 274 -9.85 -0.78 4.60
CA ALA A 274 -11.10 -1.48 4.28
C ALA A 274 -11.07 -2.95 4.74
N HIS A 275 -11.52 -3.21 5.97
CA HIS A 275 -11.51 -4.55 6.59
C HIS A 275 -12.34 -5.59 5.82
N PHE A 276 -13.28 -5.15 4.98
CA PHE A 276 -14.14 -6.04 4.22
C PHE A 276 -13.44 -6.71 3.02
N VAL A 277 -12.43 -6.04 2.45
CA VAL A 277 -11.75 -6.49 1.24
C VAL A 277 -10.25 -6.72 1.44
N SER A 278 -9.70 -6.38 2.59
CA SER A 278 -8.26 -6.43 2.84
C SER A 278 -7.92 -6.92 4.25
N ALA A 279 -6.67 -7.34 4.43
CA ALA A 279 -6.21 -7.77 5.74
C ALA A 279 -6.17 -6.58 6.71
N ASN A 280 -6.54 -6.75 7.97
CA ASN A 280 -6.52 -5.66 8.95
C ASN A 280 -5.11 -5.07 9.23
N TYR A 281 -4.05 -5.77 8.83
CA TYR A 281 -2.66 -5.39 9.08
C TYR A 281 -1.90 -5.11 7.78
N ALA A 282 -1.09 -4.05 7.76
CA ALA A 282 -0.48 -3.54 6.53
C ALA A 282 0.46 -4.54 5.86
N ALA A 283 1.20 -5.34 6.62
CA ALA A 283 2.00 -6.44 6.07
C ALA A 283 1.15 -7.45 5.26
N GLY A 284 -0.11 -7.70 5.66
CA GLY A 284 -1.04 -8.55 4.92
C GLY A 284 -1.63 -7.88 3.67
N VAL A 285 -1.80 -6.55 3.72
CA VAL A 285 -2.13 -5.75 2.51
C VAL A 285 -1.00 -5.83 1.51
N ALA A 286 0.24 -5.61 1.96
CA ALA A 286 1.44 -5.72 1.13
C ALA A 286 1.56 -7.12 0.52
N GLN A 287 1.36 -8.17 1.31
CA GLN A 287 1.33 -9.55 0.81
C GLN A 287 0.30 -9.74 -0.31
N SER A 288 -0.91 -9.20 -0.15
CA SER A 288 -1.97 -9.26 -1.16
C SER A 288 -1.58 -8.49 -2.42
N TRP A 289 -1.04 -7.28 -2.27
CA TRP A 289 -0.51 -6.47 -3.37
C TRP A 289 0.51 -7.23 -4.20
N TYR A 290 1.51 -7.85 -3.56
CA TYR A 290 2.54 -8.59 -4.28
C TYR A 290 2.02 -9.87 -4.95
N ASN A 291 1.01 -10.53 -4.39
CA ASN A 291 0.36 -11.67 -5.05
C ASN A 291 -0.41 -11.22 -6.31
N ASP A 292 -1.13 -10.09 -6.23
CA ASP A 292 -1.89 -9.54 -7.36
C ASP A 292 -0.95 -9.00 -8.44
N MET A 293 0.17 -8.40 -8.04
CA MET A 293 1.22 -7.96 -8.97
C MET A 293 1.90 -9.14 -9.67
N ALA A 294 2.19 -10.22 -8.94
CA ALA A 294 2.73 -11.44 -9.54
C ALA A 294 1.76 -12.07 -10.54
N SER A 295 0.44 -12.03 -10.29
CA SER A 295 -0.54 -12.56 -11.25
C SER A 295 -0.61 -11.74 -12.53
N LEU A 296 -0.42 -10.41 -12.47
CA LEU A 296 -0.26 -9.57 -13.67
C LEU A 296 0.96 -9.98 -14.51
N MET A 297 2.00 -10.50 -13.86
CA MET A 297 3.24 -10.96 -14.48
C MET A 297 3.23 -12.46 -14.83
N SER A 298 2.10 -13.17 -14.75
CA SER A 298 2.06 -14.59 -15.15
C SER A 298 1.88 -14.77 -16.67
N GLY A 299 1.18 -13.85 -17.33
CA GLY A 299 0.76 -14.01 -18.72
C GLY A 299 -0.43 -14.97 -18.92
N GLU A 300 -1.02 -15.51 -17.85
CA GLU A 300 -2.14 -16.46 -17.91
C GLU A 300 -3.53 -15.80 -17.80
N ASN A 301 -3.60 -14.56 -17.31
CA ASN A 301 -4.86 -13.82 -17.22
C ASN A 301 -5.38 -13.44 -18.61
N SER A 302 -6.70 -13.36 -18.79
CA SER A 302 -7.24 -12.77 -20.03
C SER A 302 -6.88 -11.27 -20.11
N ALA A 303 -6.82 -10.73 -21.33
CA ALA A 303 -6.51 -9.31 -21.53
C ALA A 303 -7.46 -8.38 -20.75
N GLN A 304 -8.75 -8.74 -20.70
CA GLN A 304 -9.76 -7.96 -19.97
C GLN A 304 -9.55 -8.02 -18.45
N GLU A 305 -9.25 -9.20 -17.89
CA GLU A 305 -8.95 -9.34 -16.46
C GLU A 305 -7.66 -8.60 -16.10
N GLN A 306 -6.62 -8.73 -16.93
CA GLN A 306 -5.34 -8.05 -16.74
C GLN A 306 -5.51 -6.53 -16.76
N GLN A 307 -6.26 -5.98 -17.72
CA GLN A 307 -6.57 -4.56 -17.80
C GLN A 307 -7.28 -4.07 -16.54
N LYS A 308 -8.32 -4.77 -16.07
CA LYS A 308 -9.08 -4.37 -14.89
C LYS A 308 -8.24 -4.42 -13.61
N ILE A 309 -7.49 -5.51 -13.40
CA ILE A 309 -6.60 -5.65 -12.22
C ILE A 309 -5.56 -4.53 -12.24
N LEU A 310 -4.91 -4.32 -13.39
CA LEU A 310 -3.89 -3.29 -13.55
C LEU A 310 -4.47 -1.90 -13.28
N ALA A 311 -5.60 -1.55 -13.90
CA ALA A 311 -6.21 -0.24 -13.71
C ALA A 311 -6.61 0.01 -12.25
N ALA A 312 -7.12 -1.01 -11.55
CA ALA A 312 -7.48 -0.90 -10.13
C ALA A 312 -6.24 -0.65 -9.25
N MET A 313 -5.18 -1.45 -9.47
CA MET A 313 -3.91 -1.31 -8.77
C MET A 313 -3.24 0.05 -9.03
N LEU A 314 -3.25 0.51 -10.29
CA LEU A 314 -2.66 1.80 -10.66
C LEU A 314 -3.46 2.99 -10.14
N SER A 315 -4.79 2.92 -10.10
CA SER A 315 -5.63 3.95 -9.48
C SER A 315 -5.34 4.07 -7.98
N TYR A 316 -5.19 2.93 -7.28
CA TYR A 316 -4.76 2.90 -5.88
C TYR A 316 -3.34 3.49 -5.68
N GLY A 317 -2.41 3.17 -6.59
CA GLY A 317 -1.07 3.78 -6.60
C GLY A 317 -1.10 5.29 -6.84
N LEU A 318 -1.99 5.76 -7.73
CA LEU A 318 -2.19 7.16 -8.04
C LEU A 318 -2.78 7.93 -6.84
N ASP A 319 -3.74 7.34 -6.11
CA ASP A 319 -4.27 7.91 -4.88
C ASP A 319 -3.16 8.16 -3.86
N ILE A 320 -2.30 7.16 -3.61
CA ILE A 320 -1.19 7.28 -2.66
C ILE A 320 -0.15 8.28 -3.16
N TYR A 321 0.23 8.23 -4.45
CA TYR A 321 1.18 9.19 -5.01
C TYR A 321 0.67 10.62 -4.79
N LYS A 322 -0.57 10.87 -5.19
CA LYS A 322 -1.18 12.19 -5.11
C LYS A 322 -1.47 12.61 -3.70
N ALA A 323 -1.57 11.69 -2.73
CA ALA A 323 -1.64 11.96 -1.30
C ALA A 323 -0.29 12.32 -0.66
N VAL A 324 0.83 11.86 -1.24
CA VAL A 324 2.17 12.12 -0.70
C VAL A 324 2.84 13.32 -1.35
N TYR A 325 2.67 13.50 -2.67
CA TYR A 325 3.39 14.50 -3.46
C TYR A 325 2.46 15.51 -4.12
N ASN A 326 2.84 16.79 -4.00
CA ASN A 326 2.13 17.88 -4.66
C ASN A 326 2.45 17.89 -6.16
N ASP A 327 1.96 18.92 -6.84
CA ASP A 327 2.08 19.01 -8.29
C ASP A 327 3.51 19.24 -8.79
N GLU A 328 4.35 19.77 -7.90
CA GLU A 328 5.78 20.05 -8.06
C GLU A 328 6.69 18.86 -7.69
N GLY A 329 6.13 17.77 -7.14
CA GLY A 329 6.90 16.60 -6.68
C GLY A 329 7.57 16.79 -5.31
N GLU A 330 7.07 17.73 -4.52
CA GLU A 330 7.45 17.93 -3.12
C GLU A 330 6.54 17.12 -2.20
N ASN A 331 7.11 16.62 -1.11
CA ASN A 331 6.38 15.85 -0.12
C ASN A 331 5.47 16.80 0.67
N TYR A 332 4.18 16.49 0.69
CA TYR A 332 3.21 17.13 1.59
C TYR A 332 2.61 16.13 2.59
N HIS A 333 2.99 14.86 2.49
CA HIS A 333 2.83 13.83 3.53
C HIS A 333 4.04 12.90 3.51
N TYR A 334 4.04 11.97 4.47
CA TYR A 334 5.05 10.94 4.62
C TYR A 334 4.40 9.55 4.74
N TYR A 335 5.13 8.51 4.32
CA TYR A 335 4.63 7.13 4.37
C TYR A 335 4.48 6.57 5.79
N CYS A 336 5.24 7.14 6.73
CA CYS A 336 5.50 6.63 8.08
C CYS A 336 6.28 5.31 8.08
N SER A 337 6.93 5.04 9.22
CA SER A 337 7.58 3.76 9.52
C SER A 337 7.17 3.23 10.89
N GLY A 338 7.37 1.93 11.12
CA GLY A 338 7.10 1.30 12.40
C GLY A 338 7.00 -0.23 12.31
N ALA A 339 6.20 -0.80 13.19
CA ALA A 339 6.13 -2.25 13.46
C ALA A 339 5.58 -3.15 12.32
N GLY A 340 5.56 -2.71 11.07
CA GLY A 340 4.87 -3.38 9.97
C GLY A 340 3.43 -2.88 9.75
N GLN A 341 3.04 -1.81 10.46
CA GLN A 341 1.75 -1.11 10.32
C GLN A 341 1.67 -0.19 9.08
N PHE A 342 2.79 0.06 8.40
CA PHE A 342 2.91 1.00 7.26
C PHE A 342 3.48 0.36 5.99
N LEU A 343 3.61 -0.96 5.96
CA LEU A 343 4.06 -1.71 4.79
C LEU A 343 3.04 -1.65 3.66
N GLY A 344 3.52 -1.78 2.42
CA GLY A 344 2.70 -1.89 1.22
C GLY A 344 2.24 -0.56 0.63
N LYS A 345 2.68 0.57 1.17
CA LYS A 345 2.26 1.91 0.68
C LYS A 345 3.17 2.47 -0.42
N PHE A 346 4.44 2.06 -0.48
CA PHE A 346 5.39 2.65 -1.42
C PHE A 346 5.47 1.93 -2.78
N MET A 347 5.26 0.62 -2.81
CA MET A 347 5.24 -0.13 -4.08
C MET A 347 4.11 0.33 -5.03
N PRO A 348 2.87 0.62 -4.58
CA PRO A 348 1.80 1.09 -5.47
C PRO A 348 2.16 2.32 -6.32
N PRO A 349 2.62 3.45 -5.74
CA PRO A 349 3.05 4.59 -6.54
C PRO A 349 4.31 4.28 -7.37
N ALA A 350 5.23 3.43 -6.87
CA ALA A 350 6.41 3.03 -7.65
C ALA A 350 6.06 2.22 -8.89
N PHE A 351 5.05 1.35 -8.82
CA PHE A 351 4.57 0.58 -9.95
C PHE A 351 3.92 1.48 -11.01
N LEU A 352 3.10 2.45 -10.58
CA LEU A 352 2.58 3.49 -11.47
C LEU A 352 3.70 4.28 -12.15
N ALA A 353 4.69 4.75 -11.40
CA ALA A 353 5.81 5.52 -11.93
C ALA A 353 6.69 4.71 -12.90
N ALA A 354 6.85 3.41 -12.68
CA ALA A 354 7.61 2.52 -13.56
C ALA A 354 6.94 2.36 -14.94
N LEU A 355 5.60 2.35 -14.97
CA LEU A 355 4.81 2.24 -16.19
C LEU A 355 4.53 3.58 -16.87
N SER A 356 4.48 4.67 -16.13
CA SER A 356 4.11 5.96 -16.71
C SER A 356 5.16 6.48 -17.69
N SER A 357 4.69 6.98 -18.84
CA SER A 357 5.51 7.77 -19.77
C SER A 357 5.92 9.13 -19.19
N ASN A 358 5.18 9.62 -18.18
CA ASN A 358 5.53 10.85 -17.48
C ASN A 358 6.65 10.60 -16.47
N SER A 359 7.85 11.07 -16.80
CA SER A 359 9.03 10.93 -15.94
C SER A 359 8.90 11.62 -14.58
N THR A 360 7.97 12.57 -14.40
CA THR A 360 7.77 13.27 -13.12
C THR A 360 7.49 12.32 -11.97
N TYR A 361 6.65 11.30 -12.18
CA TYR A 361 6.36 10.30 -11.16
C TYR A 361 7.63 9.54 -10.75
N ARG A 362 8.41 9.10 -11.75
CA ARG A 362 9.65 8.33 -11.53
C ARG A 362 10.73 9.15 -10.83
N GLU A 363 10.99 10.38 -11.31
CA GLU A 363 12.00 11.26 -10.73
C GLU A 363 11.66 11.71 -9.31
N THR A 364 10.37 11.83 -8.98
CA THR A 364 9.91 12.13 -7.61
C THR A 364 10.20 10.97 -6.68
N LEU A 365 9.76 9.75 -7.02
CA LEU A 365 9.95 8.57 -6.17
C LEU A 365 11.40 8.15 -6.02
N LYS A 366 12.22 8.35 -7.06
CA LYS A 366 13.66 8.07 -7.03
C LYS A 366 14.39 8.86 -5.95
N LYS A 367 13.94 10.09 -5.69
CA LYS A 367 14.48 10.96 -4.64
C LYS A 367 13.97 10.60 -3.25
N GLU A 368 12.88 9.83 -3.13
CA GLU A 368 12.30 9.49 -1.84
C GLU A 368 13.31 8.71 -0.99
N THR A 369 13.98 7.70 -1.57
CA THR A 369 15.04 6.93 -0.89
C THR A 369 16.18 7.82 -0.40
N GLU A 370 16.49 8.92 -1.09
CA GLU A 370 17.54 9.86 -0.68
C GLU A 370 17.08 10.79 0.44
N ARG A 371 15.80 11.18 0.43
CA ARG A 371 15.21 12.16 1.35
C ARG A 371 14.94 11.60 2.74
N VAL A 372 14.59 10.33 2.84
CA VAL A 372 13.92 9.81 4.04
C VAL A 372 14.71 8.81 4.86
N VAL A 373 15.82 8.28 4.35
CA VAL A 373 16.63 7.30 5.09
C VAL A 373 17.15 7.94 6.38
N GLY A 374 16.52 7.57 7.49
CA GLY A 374 16.89 8.06 8.82
C GLY A 374 16.05 9.20 9.35
N THR A 375 14.88 9.48 8.79
CA THR A 375 13.97 10.50 9.33
C THR A 375 12.87 9.92 10.21
N GLY A 376 12.60 8.61 10.12
CA GLY A 376 11.42 7.96 10.69
C GLY A 376 10.13 8.14 9.87
N TYR A 377 10.19 8.93 8.78
CA TYR A 377 9.03 9.31 7.97
C TYR A 377 9.02 8.66 6.57
N GLY A 378 10.09 7.95 6.20
CA GLY A 378 10.19 7.27 4.92
C GLY A 378 9.30 6.05 4.72
N PRO A 379 9.26 5.49 3.49
CA PRO A 379 8.70 4.18 3.23
C PRO A 379 9.20 3.13 4.20
N ASN A 380 8.31 2.44 4.90
CA ASN A 380 8.68 1.50 5.96
C ASN A 380 9.66 0.40 5.47
N GLU A 381 9.47 -0.10 4.25
CA GLU A 381 10.34 -1.12 3.65
C GLU A 381 11.80 -0.67 3.54
N ILE A 382 12.02 0.62 3.30
CA ILE A 382 13.36 1.20 3.07
C ILE A 382 13.91 1.76 4.38
N GLU A 383 13.06 2.44 5.14
CA GLU A 383 13.46 3.22 6.30
C GLU A 383 14.07 2.34 7.41
N GLN A 384 13.64 1.09 7.56
CA GLN A 384 14.17 0.20 8.59
C GLN A 384 15.50 -0.48 8.21
N VAL A 385 16.03 -0.22 7.01
CA VAL A 385 17.33 -0.75 6.57
C VAL A 385 18.38 0.34 6.70
N LYS A 386 19.36 0.11 7.58
CA LYS A 386 20.38 1.13 7.89
C LYS A 386 21.78 0.62 7.66
N GLU A 387 22.63 1.50 7.16
CA GLU A 387 24.07 1.24 7.05
C GLU A 387 24.75 1.45 8.41
N GLY A 388 25.56 0.48 8.80
CA GLY A 388 26.44 0.50 9.95
C GLY A 388 27.80 1.11 9.62
N PRO A 389 28.66 1.32 10.63
CA PRO A 389 29.94 2.01 10.48
C PRO A 389 30.96 1.31 9.57
N ASP A 390 30.73 0.04 9.21
CA ASP A 390 31.58 -0.72 8.29
C ASP A 390 30.87 -1.10 6.98
N GLY A 391 29.79 -0.39 6.64
CA GLY A 391 29.03 -0.59 5.41
C GLY A 391 28.06 -1.77 5.45
N ARG A 392 27.98 -2.51 6.58
CA ARG A 392 26.99 -3.57 6.75
C ARG A 392 25.59 -2.98 6.90
N LEU A 393 24.60 -3.68 6.38
CA LEU A 393 23.20 -3.26 6.47
C LEU A 393 22.49 -4.03 7.56
N VAL A 394 21.91 -3.31 8.51
CA VAL A 394 21.21 -3.84 9.68
C VAL A 394 19.77 -3.34 9.74
N TRP A 395 18.91 -4.10 10.41
CA TRP A 395 17.50 -3.76 10.58
C TRP A 395 17.18 -2.99 11.86
N GLY A 396 16.27 -2.02 11.77
CA GLY A 396 15.56 -1.42 12.90
C GLY A 396 15.13 0.03 12.68
N ASP A 397 14.20 0.50 13.52
CA ASP A 397 13.76 1.89 13.62
C ASP A 397 14.84 2.79 14.22
N GLY A 398 14.83 4.04 13.80
CA GLY A 398 15.63 5.12 14.38
C GLY A 398 16.26 6.00 13.31
N ALA A 399 16.51 7.25 13.66
CA ALA A 399 17.12 8.19 12.73
C ALA A 399 18.56 7.77 12.37
N ALA A 400 18.96 7.94 11.11
CA ALA A 400 20.33 7.72 10.69
C ALA A 400 21.18 8.88 11.24
N GLY A 401 22.11 8.59 12.14
CA GLY A 401 23.07 9.59 12.64
C GLY A 401 22.62 10.45 13.82
N LEU A 402 21.36 10.39 14.26
CA LEU A 402 20.88 11.08 15.46
C LEU A 402 20.51 10.06 16.55
N LEU A 403 21.52 9.51 17.23
CA LEU A 403 21.29 8.80 18.47
C LEU A 403 20.97 9.82 19.56
N ASN A 404 19.69 9.97 19.90
CA ASN A 404 19.38 10.68 21.13
C ASN A 404 19.70 9.76 22.33
N PRO A 405 20.02 10.32 23.51
CA PRO A 405 20.33 9.53 24.70
C PRO A 405 19.22 8.56 25.11
N GLN A 406 17.97 8.85 24.76
CA GLN A 406 16.83 8.01 25.12
C GLN A 406 16.78 6.72 24.30
N ASP A 407 17.15 6.76 23.01
CA ASP A 407 17.19 5.56 22.16
C ASP A 407 18.34 4.63 22.56
N VAL A 408 19.50 5.19 22.93
CA VAL A 408 20.61 4.40 23.48
C VAL A 408 20.20 3.75 24.80
N LYS A 409 19.59 4.51 25.73
CA LYS A 409 19.06 3.95 26.98
C LYS A 409 18.03 2.85 26.72
N ARG A 410 17.04 3.11 25.86
CA ARG A 410 16.03 2.13 25.46
C ARG A 410 16.69 0.85 24.97
N TYR A 411 17.61 0.96 24.02
CA TYR A 411 18.32 -0.19 23.46
C TYR A 411 18.96 -1.05 24.55
N TRP A 412 19.75 -0.46 25.44
CA TRP A 412 20.44 -1.21 26.50
C TRP A 412 19.49 -1.75 27.56
N THR A 413 18.42 -1.03 27.91
CA THR A 413 17.38 -1.52 28.81
C THR A 413 16.70 -2.77 28.24
N GLU A 414 16.34 -2.74 26.97
CA GLU A 414 15.65 -3.84 26.30
C GLU A 414 16.56 -5.05 26.13
N LEU A 415 17.84 -4.81 25.80
CA LEU A 415 18.85 -5.85 25.73
C LEU A 415 19.03 -6.54 27.08
N PHE A 416 19.26 -5.76 28.15
CA PHE A 416 19.50 -6.31 29.48
C PHE A 416 18.27 -7.05 30.01
N LYS A 417 17.07 -6.46 29.92
CA LYS A 417 15.83 -7.12 30.37
C LYS A 417 15.46 -8.33 29.50
N GLY A 418 15.89 -8.36 28.24
CA GLY A 418 15.62 -9.46 27.31
C GLY A 418 16.36 -10.76 27.65
N GLN A 419 17.52 -10.69 28.32
CA GLN A 419 18.29 -11.87 28.78
C GLN A 419 18.58 -12.92 27.67
N CYS A 420 18.67 -12.49 26.41
CA CYS A 420 18.99 -13.38 25.28
C CYS A 420 20.45 -13.23 24.78
N TYR A 421 21.24 -12.36 25.43
CA TYR A 421 22.63 -12.04 25.07
C TYR A 421 23.61 -13.10 25.62
N ASP A 422 24.83 -13.10 25.12
CA ASP A 422 25.87 -14.02 25.59
C ASP A 422 26.28 -13.76 27.04
N GLY A 423 26.30 -14.81 27.86
CA GLY A 423 26.54 -14.70 29.31
C GLY A 423 25.35 -14.26 30.15
N ALA A 424 24.14 -14.15 29.57
CA ALA A 424 22.92 -13.90 30.33
C ALA A 424 22.66 -15.01 31.38
N SER A 425 22.20 -14.63 32.56
CA SER A 425 21.89 -15.56 33.66
C SER A 425 20.40 -15.87 33.77
N GLY A 426 19.53 -15.02 33.20
CA GLY A 426 18.08 -15.19 33.16
C GLY A 426 17.58 -16.01 31.97
N GLY A 427 16.27 -16.27 31.96
CA GLY A 427 15.60 -16.87 30.81
C GLY A 427 15.40 -15.84 29.69
N CYS A 428 15.79 -16.20 28.46
CA CYS A 428 15.61 -15.34 27.28
C CYS A 428 14.12 -15.01 27.03
N ASN A 429 13.82 -13.71 26.93
CA ASN A 429 12.51 -13.15 26.63
C ASN A 429 12.60 -12.10 25.51
N SER A 430 12.29 -12.52 24.28
CA SER A 430 12.29 -11.66 23.10
C SER A 430 11.12 -10.67 23.01
N ASN A 431 10.16 -10.72 23.94
CA ASN A 431 9.00 -9.83 23.94
C ASN A 431 9.21 -8.53 24.74
N VAL A 432 10.41 -8.32 25.29
CA VAL A 432 10.77 -7.11 26.04
C VAL A 432 10.89 -5.92 25.10
N GLY A 433 10.28 -4.80 25.49
CA GLY A 433 10.53 -3.49 24.88
C GLY A 433 9.88 -3.24 23.53
N LYS A 434 10.35 -2.19 22.88
CA LYS A 434 10.03 -1.82 21.50
C LYS A 434 10.70 -2.82 20.57
N LYS A 435 9.87 -3.64 19.94
CA LYS A 435 10.26 -4.75 19.05
C LYS A 435 10.81 -4.33 17.67
N THR A 436 11.08 -3.04 17.49
CA THR A 436 11.66 -2.46 16.27
C THR A 436 12.94 -1.67 16.53
N THR A 437 13.43 -1.56 17.78
CA THR A 437 14.62 -0.74 18.08
C THR A 437 15.84 -1.23 17.31
N ARG A 438 16.52 -0.33 16.58
CA ARG A 438 17.81 -0.60 15.92
C ARG A 438 18.95 -0.69 16.95
N ASP A 439 20.00 -1.42 16.62
CA ASP A 439 21.30 -1.24 17.27
C ASP A 439 21.84 0.19 17.05
N PRO A 440 22.02 1.00 18.11
CA PRO A 440 22.50 2.38 17.98
C PRO A 440 23.89 2.45 17.33
N TYR A 441 24.72 1.41 17.49
CA TYR A 441 26.07 1.37 16.95
C TYR A 441 26.15 0.76 15.55
N GLY A 442 25.04 0.24 15.03
CA GLY A 442 24.93 -0.30 13.68
C GLY A 442 25.73 -1.58 13.42
N TYR A 443 26.12 -2.34 14.44
CA TYR A 443 26.89 -3.57 14.27
C TYR A 443 26.01 -4.81 14.10
N ILE A 444 24.78 -4.81 14.62
CA ILE A 444 23.90 -6.00 14.61
C ILE A 444 22.47 -5.65 14.20
N ASP A 445 21.73 -6.65 13.70
CA ASP A 445 20.28 -6.50 13.47
C ASP A 445 19.51 -6.31 14.79
N GLY A 446 18.43 -5.52 14.74
CA GLY A 446 17.46 -5.41 15.84
C GLY A 446 16.44 -6.56 15.87
N PRO A 447 15.55 -6.60 16.88
CA PRO A 447 15.53 -5.73 18.06
C PRO A 447 16.55 -6.14 19.15
N PRO A 448 16.89 -5.25 20.10
CA PRO A 448 17.86 -5.49 21.18
C PRO A 448 17.51 -6.66 22.07
N ALA A 449 16.25 -6.97 22.33
CA ALA A 449 15.88 -8.09 23.20
C ALA A 449 16.29 -9.44 22.59
N ARG A 450 16.20 -9.57 21.26
CA ARG A 450 16.69 -10.72 20.49
C ARG A 450 16.77 -10.33 19.00
N PRO A 451 17.97 -10.11 18.45
CA PRO A 451 18.15 -9.84 17.02
C PRO A 451 17.40 -10.81 16.10
N GLY A 452 16.73 -10.28 15.08
CA GLY A 452 15.95 -11.06 14.13
C GLY A 452 14.66 -11.68 14.69
N SER A 453 14.11 -11.16 15.79
CA SER A 453 12.81 -11.61 16.29
C SER A 453 11.70 -10.59 16.01
N SER A 454 10.48 -10.95 16.38
CA SER A 454 9.35 -10.02 16.50
C SER A 454 8.98 -9.33 15.19
N TYR A 455 9.20 -8.01 15.04
CA TYR A 455 8.78 -7.29 13.82
C TYR A 455 9.78 -7.39 12.66
N ALA A 456 11.01 -7.83 12.91
CA ALA A 456 11.96 -8.12 11.83
C ALA A 456 11.41 -9.20 10.88
N SER A 457 10.79 -10.26 11.44
CA SER A 457 10.17 -11.32 10.65
C SER A 457 8.92 -10.85 9.91
N VAL A 458 8.12 -10.00 10.54
CA VAL A 458 6.90 -9.41 9.96
C VAL A 458 7.20 -8.58 8.71
N VAL A 459 8.27 -7.79 8.75
CA VAL A 459 8.66 -6.87 7.68
C VAL A 459 9.37 -7.57 6.52
N LEU A 460 10.08 -8.67 6.80
CA LEU A 460 10.92 -9.34 5.81
C LEU A 460 10.14 -9.88 4.60
N GLY A 461 8.92 -10.41 4.76
CA GLY A 461 8.13 -10.93 3.63
C GLY A 461 7.80 -9.87 2.58
N PRO A 462 7.20 -8.74 3.00
CA PRO A 462 6.98 -7.60 2.12
C PRO A 462 8.27 -7.00 1.52
N GLN A 463 9.36 -6.86 2.29
CA GLN A 463 10.65 -6.41 1.75
C GLN A 463 11.22 -7.38 0.70
N LYS A 464 11.15 -8.68 0.97
CA LYS A 464 11.55 -9.73 0.03
C LYS A 464 10.74 -9.66 -1.26
N SER A 465 9.43 -9.46 -1.15
CA SER A 465 8.53 -9.31 -2.30
C SER A 465 8.81 -8.04 -3.11
N MET A 466 9.09 -6.92 -2.42
CA MET A 466 9.52 -5.67 -3.05
C MET A 466 10.79 -5.86 -3.88
N VAL A 467 11.81 -6.51 -3.31
CA VAL A 467 13.06 -6.79 -4.00
C VAL A 467 12.83 -7.73 -5.18
N ALA A 468 12.04 -8.79 -5.02
CA ALA A 468 11.70 -9.67 -6.14
C ALA A 468 11.05 -8.89 -7.30
N MET A 469 10.11 -7.97 -7.02
CA MET A 469 9.50 -7.13 -8.04
C MET A 469 10.48 -6.15 -8.70
N MET A 470 11.43 -5.59 -7.94
CA MET A 470 12.53 -4.79 -8.48
C MET A 470 13.43 -5.59 -9.44
N PHE A 471 13.63 -6.88 -9.20
CA PHE A 471 14.36 -7.78 -10.10
C PHE A 471 13.54 -8.24 -11.30
N ALA A 472 12.23 -8.44 -11.11
CA ALA A 472 11.29 -8.83 -12.14
C ALA A 472 11.15 -7.71 -13.19
N MET A 473 10.99 -6.47 -12.74
CA MET A 473 10.72 -5.30 -13.57
C MET A 473 11.72 -4.17 -13.24
N PRO A 474 12.81 -4.02 -14.01
CA PRO A 474 13.89 -3.05 -13.73
C PRO A 474 13.44 -1.60 -13.58
N GLU A 475 12.35 -1.20 -14.22
CA GLU A 475 11.80 0.15 -14.11
C GLU A 475 11.26 0.47 -12.71
N ILE A 476 10.80 -0.53 -11.97
CA ILE A 476 10.44 -0.39 -10.55
C ILE A 476 11.69 -0.13 -9.71
N CYS A 477 12.76 -0.84 -10.02
CA CYS A 477 14.04 -0.64 -9.37
C CYS A 477 14.62 0.75 -9.64
N GLU A 478 14.47 1.29 -10.85
CA GLU A 478 14.82 2.67 -11.16
C GLU A 478 13.97 3.69 -10.37
N ALA A 479 12.65 3.45 -10.27
CA ALA A 479 11.74 4.31 -9.52
C ALA A 479 11.99 4.30 -8.01
N ILE A 480 12.36 3.15 -7.43
CA ILE A 480 12.64 3.01 -5.98
C ILE A 480 14.06 3.46 -5.64
N ASN A 481 15.05 3.12 -6.49
CA ASN A 481 16.45 3.50 -6.33
C ASN A 481 17.08 3.17 -4.95
N SER A 482 16.80 1.98 -4.39
CA SER A 482 17.33 1.56 -3.09
C SER A 482 18.21 0.31 -3.18
N GLN A 483 19.53 0.53 -3.34
CA GLN A 483 20.51 -0.56 -3.28
C GLN A 483 20.67 -1.15 -1.88
N ASN A 484 20.44 -0.34 -0.84
CA ASN A 484 20.52 -0.81 0.54
C ASN A 484 19.43 -1.84 0.82
N LEU A 485 18.19 -1.61 0.40
CA LEU A 485 17.14 -2.61 0.55
C LEU A 485 17.49 -3.94 -0.16
N ILE A 486 17.97 -3.87 -1.41
CA ILE A 486 18.38 -5.08 -2.17
C ILE A 486 19.47 -5.84 -1.42
N LYS A 487 20.57 -5.18 -1.08
CA LYS A 487 21.72 -5.80 -0.41
C LYS A 487 21.31 -6.40 0.94
N TYR A 488 20.49 -5.69 1.71
CA TYR A 488 19.98 -6.16 2.99
C TYR A 488 19.15 -7.44 2.84
N VAL A 489 18.15 -7.46 1.95
CA VAL A 489 17.29 -8.63 1.75
C VAL A 489 18.10 -9.83 1.27
N LEU A 490 18.98 -9.64 0.29
CA LEU A 490 19.85 -10.72 -0.20
C LEU A 490 20.76 -11.26 0.90
N ARG A 491 21.30 -10.38 1.75
CA ARG A 491 22.10 -10.75 2.92
C ARG A 491 21.27 -11.58 3.90
N VAL A 492 20.06 -11.15 4.24
CA VAL A 492 19.18 -11.90 5.16
C VAL A 492 18.83 -13.29 4.60
N VAL A 493 18.51 -13.38 3.31
CA VAL A 493 18.13 -14.66 2.69
C VAL A 493 19.29 -15.66 2.65
N ARG A 494 20.53 -15.17 2.49
CA ARG A 494 21.72 -16.04 2.33
C ARG A 494 22.48 -16.32 3.63
N HIS A 495 22.53 -15.34 4.52
CA HIS A 495 23.23 -15.44 5.81
C HIS A 495 22.24 -15.69 6.94
N GLY A 496 21.17 -14.89 7.01
CA GLY A 496 20.26 -14.84 8.15
C GLY A 496 20.49 -13.57 8.97
N VAL A 497 20.25 -13.69 10.28
CA VAL A 497 20.47 -12.61 11.26
C VAL A 497 21.98 -12.32 11.36
N TRP A 498 22.35 -11.05 11.34
CA TRP A 498 23.74 -10.63 11.48
C TRP A 498 24.02 -10.10 12.88
N THR A 499 24.91 -10.78 13.61
CA THR A 499 25.37 -10.36 14.94
C THR A 499 26.88 -10.50 15.15
N GLN A 500 27.63 -11.04 14.18
CA GLN A 500 29.10 -11.13 14.24
C GLN A 500 29.80 -9.83 13.83
N GLY A 501 31.02 -9.65 14.36
CA GLY A 501 31.77 -8.39 14.22
C GLY A 501 31.22 -7.27 15.11
N ASP A 502 30.43 -7.62 16.12
CA ASP A 502 29.93 -6.71 17.15
C ASP A 502 31.03 -6.37 18.16
N LYS A 503 31.44 -5.11 18.20
CA LYS A 503 32.50 -4.64 19.09
C LYS A 503 32.01 -4.40 20.51
N CYS A 504 30.70 -4.32 20.73
CA CYS A 504 30.14 -3.94 22.01
C CYS A 504 30.09 -5.12 22.98
N ALA A 505 30.55 -4.88 24.21
CA ALA A 505 30.49 -5.89 25.27
C ALA A 505 29.02 -6.23 25.61
N PRO A 506 28.68 -7.52 25.81
CA PRO A 506 27.42 -7.91 26.42
C PRO A 506 27.33 -7.41 27.87
N PRO A 507 26.13 -7.32 28.45
CA PRO A 507 25.97 -7.04 29.86
C PRO A 507 26.79 -7.97 30.75
N ASP A 508 27.40 -7.39 31.78
CA ASP A 508 28.28 -8.12 32.69
C ASP A 508 27.48 -9.22 33.40
N PRO A 509 27.91 -10.49 33.39
CA PRO A 509 27.19 -11.59 34.04
C PRO A 509 27.13 -11.43 35.57
N ARG A 510 27.94 -10.53 36.15
CA ARG A 510 27.92 -10.19 37.58
C ARG A 510 26.96 -9.05 37.90
N GLU A 511 26.32 -8.45 36.89
CA GLU A 511 25.33 -7.40 37.10
C GLU A 511 24.12 -7.95 37.84
N SER A 512 23.58 -7.14 38.75
CA SER A 512 22.44 -7.53 39.56
C SER A 512 21.14 -7.49 38.75
N SER A 513 20.20 -8.38 39.05
CA SER A 513 18.89 -8.41 38.39
C SER A 513 18.01 -7.18 38.70
N ASP A 514 18.35 -6.42 39.74
CA ASP A 514 17.67 -5.15 40.12
C ASP A 514 18.29 -3.91 39.47
N CYS A 515 19.31 -4.07 38.61
CA CYS A 515 19.88 -2.98 37.81
C CYS A 515 18.83 -2.36 36.87
N ASP A 516 18.58 -1.06 37.04
CA ASP A 516 17.72 -0.28 36.16
C ASP A 516 18.54 0.60 35.20
N VAL A 517 18.77 0.03 34.02
CA VAL A 517 19.43 0.69 32.90
C VAL A 517 18.69 1.94 32.42
N TRP A 518 17.35 1.97 32.55
CA TRP A 518 16.52 3.07 32.03
C TRP A 518 16.74 4.36 32.81
N GLU A 519 16.75 4.27 34.15
CA GLU A 519 16.96 5.37 35.09
C GLU A 519 18.44 5.71 35.28
N ASN A 520 19.19 5.76 34.18
CA ASN A 520 20.63 6.06 34.13
C ASN A 520 21.54 5.06 34.87
N GLY A 521 21.09 3.82 35.06
CA GLY A 521 21.88 2.78 35.74
C GLY A 521 21.69 2.75 37.25
N GLU A 522 20.50 3.10 37.74
CA GLU A 522 20.17 2.95 39.15
C GLU A 522 20.37 1.48 39.58
N ASN A 523 21.07 1.26 40.69
CA ASN A 523 21.46 -0.07 41.20
C ASN A 523 22.36 -0.91 40.25
N CYS A 524 22.87 -0.34 39.16
CA CYS A 524 23.81 -1.02 38.28
C CYS A 524 25.25 -0.80 38.74
N LYS A 525 25.97 -1.89 38.98
CA LYS A 525 27.37 -1.82 39.42
C LYS A 525 28.35 -1.75 38.24
N TYR A 526 27.98 -2.34 37.10
CA TYR A 526 28.87 -2.53 35.97
C TYR A 526 28.39 -1.85 34.67
N TYR A 527 27.13 -1.43 34.60
CA TYR A 527 26.62 -0.62 33.50
C TYR A 527 27.40 0.70 33.36
N ARG A 528 27.79 1.03 32.12
CA ARG A 528 28.71 2.13 31.77
C ARG A 528 30.13 2.00 32.37
N VAL A 529 30.49 0.82 32.88
CA VAL A 529 31.85 0.48 33.35
C VAL A 529 32.45 -0.65 32.53
N THR A 530 31.77 -1.79 32.42
CA THR A 530 32.23 -2.96 31.63
C THR A 530 31.33 -3.29 30.44
N TRP A 531 30.16 -2.65 30.34
CA TRP A 531 29.20 -2.82 29.26
C TRP A 531 28.28 -1.59 29.14
N GLY A 532 27.56 -1.45 28.03
CA GLY A 532 26.72 -0.28 27.80
C GLY A 532 27.40 0.81 26.95
N PRO A 533 26.86 2.04 26.90
CA PRO A 533 27.50 3.16 26.23
C PRO A 533 28.73 3.66 27.01
N LYS A 534 29.72 4.22 26.33
CA LYS A 534 30.83 4.89 27.01
C LYS A 534 30.31 6.10 27.80
N PRO A 535 30.82 6.37 29.02
CA PRO A 535 30.33 7.47 29.84
C PRO A 535 30.43 8.85 29.17
N ASP A 536 31.47 9.06 28.37
CA ASP A 536 31.86 10.29 27.70
C ASP A 536 31.40 10.39 26.24
N ASP A 537 30.98 9.28 25.62
CA ASP A 537 30.49 9.23 24.25
C ASP A 537 29.39 8.17 24.06
N LEU A 538 28.14 8.62 23.97
CA LEU A 538 26.98 7.74 23.76
C LEU A 538 26.93 7.12 22.34
N HIS A 539 27.74 7.61 21.40
CA HIS A 539 27.88 7.02 20.07
C HIS A 539 28.85 5.84 20.05
N GLN A 540 29.50 5.55 21.17
CA GLN A 540 30.39 4.41 21.34
C GLN A 540 29.89 3.51 22.46
N CYS A 541 30.05 2.20 22.27
CA CYS A 541 29.87 1.23 23.34
C CYS A 541 31.19 0.94 24.03
N ILE A 542 31.11 0.43 25.26
CA ILE A 542 32.24 -0.23 25.90
C ILE A 542 32.56 -1.49 25.09
N GLU A 543 33.83 -1.63 24.70
CA GLU A 543 34.27 -2.68 23.80
C GLU A 543 34.44 -4.03 24.51
N ASN A 544 34.37 -5.11 23.74
CA ASN A 544 34.62 -6.47 24.22
C ASN A 544 35.95 -6.58 24.98
N GLY A 545 35.91 -7.15 26.17
CA GLY A 545 37.08 -7.60 26.93
C GLY A 545 37.58 -8.98 26.49
N PRO A 546 38.66 -9.49 27.11
CA PRO A 546 39.19 -10.82 26.84
C PRO A 546 38.11 -11.91 26.98
N GLY A 547 37.92 -12.70 25.92
CA GLY A 547 36.95 -13.80 25.90
C GLY A 547 35.53 -13.41 25.49
N GLN A 548 35.23 -12.12 25.26
CA GLN A 548 33.95 -11.66 24.74
C GLN A 548 33.99 -11.55 23.21
N ASN A 549 32.89 -11.89 22.55
CA ASN A 549 32.76 -11.86 21.09
C ASN A 549 31.47 -11.14 20.63
N GLY A 550 31.13 -10.04 21.31
CA GLY A 550 29.93 -9.26 21.04
C GLY A 550 28.72 -9.67 21.89
N ARG A 551 27.59 -9.00 21.66
CA ARG A 551 26.36 -9.17 22.45
C ARG A 551 25.61 -10.47 22.13
N TYR A 552 25.63 -10.91 20.87
CA TYR A 552 24.81 -12.02 20.36
C TYR A 552 25.54 -12.98 19.40
N PRO A 553 26.80 -13.40 19.66
CA PRO A 553 27.56 -14.26 18.73
C PRO A 553 26.82 -15.55 18.33
N GLN A 554 25.99 -16.10 19.22
CA GLN A 554 25.22 -17.33 19.03
C GLN A 554 24.03 -17.20 18.06
N LEU A 555 23.62 -15.98 17.71
CA LEU A 555 22.50 -15.74 16.77
C LEU A 555 22.97 -15.45 15.35
N ASP A 556 24.28 -15.33 15.12
CA ASP A 556 24.78 -15.00 13.80
C ASP A 556 24.54 -16.15 12.82
N GLY A 557 24.01 -15.81 11.65
CA GLY A 557 23.63 -16.79 10.65
C GLY A 557 22.33 -17.55 10.96
N ALA A 558 21.65 -17.23 12.06
CA ALA A 558 20.36 -17.85 12.37
C ALA A 558 19.32 -17.45 11.30
N GLU A 559 18.52 -18.41 10.85
CA GLU A 559 17.46 -18.13 9.88
C GLU A 559 16.44 -17.15 10.47
N LEU A 560 16.18 -16.06 9.75
CA LEU A 560 15.12 -15.12 10.09
C LEU A 560 13.79 -15.68 9.58
N GLY A 561 12.86 -15.97 10.50
CA GLY A 561 11.49 -16.33 10.12
C GLY A 561 10.90 -15.25 9.22
N VAL A 562 10.15 -15.64 8.18
CA VAL A 562 9.55 -14.69 7.24
C VAL A 562 8.02 -14.70 7.43
N GLY A 563 7.47 -13.61 7.97
CA GLY A 563 6.03 -13.37 8.06
C GLY A 563 5.48 -12.80 6.75
N TYR A 564 4.17 -12.92 6.54
CA TYR A 564 3.44 -12.29 5.42
C TYR A 564 4.08 -12.53 4.03
N LYS A 565 4.61 -13.73 3.78
CA LYS A 565 5.27 -14.06 2.50
C LYS A 565 4.25 -14.11 1.36
N SER A 566 4.55 -13.47 0.22
CA SER A 566 3.78 -13.74 -1.01
C SER A 566 4.08 -15.16 -1.50
N THR A 567 3.06 -16.01 -1.61
CA THR A 567 3.24 -17.41 -2.02
C THR A 567 3.74 -17.54 -3.46
N GLN A 568 3.37 -16.59 -4.32
CA GLN A 568 3.86 -16.51 -5.71
C GLN A 568 5.36 -16.16 -5.73
N ILE A 569 5.76 -15.15 -4.95
CA ILE A 569 7.17 -14.74 -4.86
C ILE A 569 8.05 -15.82 -4.28
N GLU A 570 7.62 -16.50 -3.21
CA GLU A 570 8.43 -17.56 -2.60
C GLU A 570 8.70 -18.70 -3.59
N ARG A 571 7.73 -19.02 -4.46
CA ARG A 571 7.88 -20.02 -5.51
C ARG A 571 8.81 -19.57 -6.63
N ALA A 572 8.71 -18.30 -7.02
CA ALA A 572 9.44 -17.73 -8.15
C ALA A 572 10.81 -17.14 -7.78
N TRP A 573 11.19 -17.17 -6.50
CA TRP A 573 12.37 -16.45 -5.99
C TRP A 573 13.66 -16.78 -6.77
N ASP A 574 13.91 -18.06 -7.02
CA ASP A 574 15.13 -18.50 -7.72
C ASP A 574 15.14 -18.10 -9.20
N GLU A 575 13.97 -18.08 -9.86
CA GLU A 575 13.82 -17.66 -11.25
C GLU A 575 14.02 -16.14 -11.39
N VAL A 576 13.35 -15.37 -10.53
CA VAL A 576 13.32 -13.91 -10.61
C VAL A 576 14.64 -13.31 -10.08
N VAL A 577 15.07 -13.72 -8.90
CA VAL A 577 16.23 -13.16 -8.19
C VAL A 577 17.47 -14.04 -8.37
N GLY A 578 17.35 -15.33 -8.04
CA GLY A 578 18.46 -16.29 -8.11
C GLY A 578 19.75 -15.78 -7.44
N ASN A 579 20.87 -15.89 -8.15
CA ASN A 579 22.19 -15.46 -7.67
C ASN A 579 22.55 -14.00 -7.99
N LYS A 580 21.60 -13.20 -8.51
CA LYS A 580 21.87 -11.80 -8.85
C LYS A 580 22.12 -11.00 -7.55
N ASN A 581 22.97 -9.98 -7.63
CA ASN A 581 23.39 -9.17 -6.46
C ASN A 581 22.97 -7.70 -6.54
N THR A 582 22.62 -7.25 -7.73
CA THR A 582 22.12 -5.92 -8.01
C THR A 582 20.95 -6.07 -8.97
N CYS A 583 19.95 -5.24 -8.81
CA CYS A 583 18.94 -5.11 -9.83
C CYS A 583 19.62 -4.71 -11.16
N PRO A 584 19.30 -5.37 -12.29
CA PRO A 584 19.91 -5.06 -13.57
C PRO A 584 19.37 -3.72 -14.08
N LEU A 585 20.11 -2.63 -13.86
CA LEU A 585 19.92 -1.42 -14.64
C LEU A 585 20.50 -1.70 -16.04
N ALA A 586 19.59 -1.89 -17.01
CA ALA A 586 19.83 -2.16 -18.43
C ALA A 586 20.27 -3.60 -18.82
N ASN A 587 19.27 -4.41 -19.18
CA ASN A 587 19.26 -5.30 -20.35
C ASN A 587 17.80 -5.64 -20.64
N ARG A 588 17.15 -4.85 -21.51
CA ARG A 588 15.75 -5.07 -21.91
C ARG A 588 15.63 -6.41 -22.66
N PRO A 589 14.77 -7.34 -22.24
CA PRO A 589 14.26 -8.34 -23.17
C PRO A 589 13.40 -7.63 -24.23
N THR A 590 13.54 -8.02 -25.50
CA THR A 590 12.55 -7.69 -26.53
C THR A 590 11.17 -8.10 -26.04
N ALA A 591 10.21 -7.18 -26.12
CA ALA A 591 8.80 -7.45 -25.84
C ALA A 591 8.36 -8.76 -26.53
N PRO A 592 7.46 -9.55 -25.92
CA PRO A 592 6.84 -10.67 -26.60
C PRO A 592 6.33 -10.22 -27.96
N ALA A 593 6.58 -11.00 -29.00
CA ALA A 593 6.09 -10.71 -30.34
C ALA A 593 4.56 -10.53 -30.30
N GLU A 594 4.11 -9.28 -30.49
CA GLU A 594 2.74 -8.84 -30.72
C GLU A 594 1.66 -9.48 -29.82
N VAL A 595 1.29 -8.79 -28.74
CA VAL A 595 -0.12 -8.80 -28.33
C VAL A 595 -0.88 -8.09 -29.46
N LYS A 596 -1.47 -8.86 -30.36
CA LYS A 596 -2.43 -8.34 -31.33
C LYS A 596 -3.66 -7.86 -30.56
N VAL A 597 -3.65 -6.60 -30.15
CA VAL A 597 -4.88 -5.87 -29.90
C VAL A 597 -5.61 -5.92 -31.24
N LYS A 598 -6.73 -6.66 -31.29
CA LYS A 598 -7.61 -6.59 -32.45
C LYS A 598 -8.04 -5.15 -32.58
N GLU A 599 -7.64 -4.49 -33.67
CA GLU A 599 -8.31 -3.28 -34.12
C GLU A 599 -9.80 -3.61 -34.25
N GLY A 600 -10.59 -3.07 -33.32
CA GLY A 600 -12.04 -3.22 -33.31
C GLY A 600 -12.66 -2.32 -34.37
N ALA A 601 -13.51 -2.92 -35.21
CA ALA A 601 -14.44 -2.23 -36.08
C ALA A 601 -15.60 -1.61 -35.30
#